data_AF-A0A7V3MBQ7-F1
#
_entry.id   AF-A0A7V3MBQ7-F1
#
_cell.length_a   1.000
_cell.length_b   1.000
_cell.length_c   1.000
_cell.angle_alpha   90.00
_cell.angle_beta   90.00
_cell.angle_gamma   90.00
#
_symmetry.space_group_name_H-M   'P 1'
#
loop_
_entity.id
_entity.type
_entity.pdbx_description
1 polymer ?
#
loop_
_entity_poly.entity_id
_entity_poly.type
_entity_poly.pdbx_seq_one_letter_code
_entity_poly.pdbx_strand_id
1 'polypeptide(L)'
;MPIEDCFMAGELPPEERLAPDARYFWEMRHLRPPKALAGRHPLWVSFNSLANARFEDGFLHCGDALFRFLYLDVSWLDPRGLRELLRLAGEGLPILVLRRGARPSSPYERDLNRLLSMESVFSDPSAIRTPPLIEGQDIPDYWCRVDGDEAFIFIAHPASSGLRYPMRYGQSADAIAARKKIRLNFGGFSGEISLDFGPHQSLLVRASRAGVDFIDIEYFPPEPFSLRA
;
A
#
# COMPACT_ATOMS: atom_id res chain seq x y z
N MET A 1 -3.90 4.93 -7.52
CA MET A 1 -3.56 5.49 -8.84
C MET A 1 -2.40 6.45 -8.65
N PRO A 2 -1.36 6.39 -9.50
CA PRO A 2 -0.27 7.36 -9.49
C PRO A 2 -0.80 8.80 -9.68
N ILE A 3 -0.17 9.79 -9.03
CA ILE A 3 -0.65 11.19 -9.09
C ILE A 3 -0.70 11.74 -10.52
N GLU A 4 0.23 11.33 -11.38
CA GLU A 4 0.31 11.77 -12.78
C GLU A 4 -0.95 11.38 -13.56
N ASP A 5 -1.41 10.12 -13.40
CA ASP A 5 -2.67 9.68 -14.00
C ASP A 5 -3.87 10.45 -13.43
N CYS A 6 -3.86 10.75 -12.14
CA CYS A 6 -4.92 11.53 -11.49
C CYS A 6 -4.99 12.98 -12.01
N PHE A 7 -3.87 13.60 -12.35
CA PHE A 7 -3.86 14.90 -13.01
C PHE A 7 -4.49 14.83 -14.40
N MET A 8 -4.17 13.78 -15.17
CA MET A 8 -4.70 13.59 -16.52
C MET A 8 -6.20 13.25 -16.52
N ALA A 9 -6.73 12.67 -15.44
CA ALA A 9 -8.12 12.27 -15.33
C ALA A 9 -9.09 13.44 -15.07
N GLY A 10 -8.63 14.59 -14.56
CA GLY A 10 -9.50 15.77 -14.42
C GLY A 10 -10.46 15.73 -13.23
N GLU A 11 -11.70 16.15 -13.47
CA GLU A 11 -12.80 16.13 -12.49
C GLU A 11 -13.32 14.71 -12.23
N LEU A 12 -13.67 14.44 -10.97
CA LEU A 12 -14.44 13.25 -10.61
C LEU A 12 -15.83 13.32 -11.26
N PRO A 13 -16.35 12.20 -11.82
CA PRO A 13 -17.73 12.11 -12.24
C PRO A 13 -18.68 12.47 -11.08
N PRO A 14 -19.81 13.17 -11.31
CA PRO A 14 -20.72 13.60 -10.24
C PRO A 14 -21.14 12.47 -9.28
N GLU A 15 -21.34 11.26 -9.81
CA GLU A 15 -21.68 10.04 -9.07
C GLU A 15 -20.56 9.51 -8.16
N GLU A 16 -19.30 9.88 -8.43
CA GLU A 16 -18.12 9.52 -7.63
C GLU A 16 -17.75 10.61 -6.60
N ARG A 17 -18.42 11.78 -6.62
CA ARG A 17 -18.24 12.87 -5.65
C ARG A 17 -18.95 12.54 -4.33
N LEU A 18 -18.41 11.56 -3.62
CA LEU A 18 -18.98 11.04 -2.36
C LEU A 18 -18.85 12.02 -1.18
N ALA A 19 -18.02 13.06 -1.31
CA ALA A 19 -17.85 14.12 -0.32
C ALA A 19 -18.15 15.49 -0.96
N PRO A 20 -18.77 16.44 -0.21
CA PRO A 20 -19.17 17.75 -0.75
C PRO A 20 -18.02 18.58 -1.32
N ASP A 21 -16.79 18.30 -0.87
CA ASP A 21 -15.58 19.02 -1.22
C ASP A 21 -14.64 18.23 -2.15
N ALA A 22 -14.99 17.00 -2.54
CA ALA A 22 -14.21 16.19 -3.46
C ALA A 22 -14.59 16.51 -4.92
N ARG A 23 -13.75 17.27 -5.62
CA ARG A 23 -14.03 17.68 -7.01
C ARG A 23 -13.15 16.98 -8.04
N TYR A 24 -11.93 16.62 -7.67
CA TYR A 24 -10.91 16.25 -8.64
C TYR A 24 -10.13 15.00 -8.27
N PHE A 25 -9.67 14.24 -9.28
CA PHE A 25 -8.93 12.99 -9.06
C PHE A 25 -7.57 13.20 -8.39
N TRP A 26 -6.91 14.35 -8.59
CA TRP A 26 -5.60 14.66 -7.99
C TRP A 26 -5.65 14.99 -6.50
N GLU A 27 -6.85 15.12 -5.90
CA GLU A 27 -6.98 15.30 -4.45
C GLU A 27 -6.62 14.02 -3.68
N MET A 28 -6.51 12.86 -4.37
CA MET A 28 -5.99 11.58 -3.86
C MET A 28 -6.54 11.13 -2.49
N ARG A 29 -7.77 11.54 -2.15
CA ARG A 29 -8.37 11.33 -0.82
C ARG A 29 -8.53 9.86 -0.44
N HIS A 30 -8.65 8.97 -1.44
CA HIS A 30 -8.87 7.54 -1.23
C HIS A 30 -8.01 6.70 -2.19
N LEU A 31 -6.71 6.62 -1.91
CA LEU A 31 -5.82 5.77 -2.69
C LEU A 31 -5.88 4.33 -2.14
N ARG A 32 -6.56 3.44 -2.88
CA ARG A 32 -6.54 2.00 -2.57
C ARG A 32 -5.32 1.35 -3.21
N PRO A 33 -4.42 0.74 -2.42
CA PRO A 33 -3.36 -0.07 -2.99
C PRO A 33 -3.91 -1.18 -3.89
N PRO A 34 -3.25 -1.51 -5.01
CA PRO A 34 -3.61 -2.66 -5.83
C PRO A 34 -3.60 -3.96 -5.02
N LYS A 35 -4.51 -4.88 -5.32
CA LYS A 35 -4.60 -6.19 -4.64
C LYS A 35 -3.28 -6.98 -4.69
N ALA A 36 -2.49 -6.82 -5.75
CA ALA A 36 -1.17 -7.45 -5.89
C ALA A 36 -0.15 -7.02 -4.82
N LEU A 37 -0.41 -5.89 -4.13
CA LEU A 37 0.41 -5.37 -3.04
C LEU A 37 -0.22 -5.60 -1.65
N ALA A 38 -1.29 -6.40 -1.57
CA ALA A 38 -1.90 -6.74 -0.28
C ALA A 38 -0.84 -7.31 0.67
N GLY A 39 -0.88 -6.87 1.93
CA GLY A 39 0.10 -7.28 2.92
C GLY A 39 1.48 -6.60 2.81
N ARG A 40 1.65 -5.67 1.88
CA ARG A 40 2.81 -4.75 1.80
C ARG A 40 2.40 -3.35 2.24
N HIS A 41 3.40 -2.47 2.44
CA HIS A 41 3.22 -1.04 2.70
C HIS A 41 3.77 -0.21 1.54
N PRO A 42 3.03 -0.10 0.43
CA PRO A 42 3.46 0.77 -0.66
C PRO A 42 3.34 2.24 -0.24
N LEU A 43 4.35 3.02 -0.59
CA LEU A 43 4.30 4.48 -0.51
C LEU A 43 4.46 5.05 -1.92
N TRP A 44 3.76 6.16 -2.18
CA TRP A 44 3.95 6.89 -3.42
C TRP A 44 5.29 7.62 -3.39
N VAL A 45 6.10 7.42 -4.43
CA VAL A 45 7.40 8.08 -4.60
C VAL A 45 7.27 9.13 -5.69
N SER A 46 7.57 10.38 -5.34
CA SER A 46 7.55 11.50 -6.28
C SER A 46 8.73 11.45 -7.25
N PHE A 47 8.61 12.15 -8.38
CA PHE A 47 9.75 12.35 -9.29
C PHE A 47 10.97 12.93 -8.56
N ASN A 48 10.78 13.96 -7.71
CA ASN A 48 11.88 14.58 -6.99
C ASN A 48 12.55 13.60 -6.02
N SER A 49 11.77 12.74 -5.37
CA SER A 49 12.30 11.69 -4.50
C SER A 49 13.11 10.68 -5.33
N LEU A 50 12.57 10.24 -6.47
CA LEU A 50 13.20 9.27 -7.36
C LEU A 50 14.50 9.79 -7.99
N ALA A 51 14.52 11.05 -8.42
CA ALA A 51 15.70 11.69 -9.03
C ALA A 51 16.87 11.84 -8.04
N ASN A 52 16.58 11.94 -6.74
CA ASN A 52 17.60 12.00 -5.69
C ASN A 52 17.86 10.64 -5.05
N ALA A 53 17.19 9.59 -5.50
CA ALA A 53 17.28 8.27 -4.90
C ALA A 53 18.53 7.52 -5.32
N ARG A 54 19.02 6.67 -4.43
CA ARG A 54 20.19 5.81 -4.66
C ARG A 54 19.83 4.36 -4.45
N PHE A 55 20.37 3.47 -5.27
CA PHE A 55 20.22 2.04 -5.07
C PHE A 55 21.52 1.46 -4.50
N GLU A 56 21.52 1.12 -3.22
CA GLU A 56 22.67 0.67 -2.46
C GLU A 56 22.23 -0.51 -1.55
N ASP A 57 23.08 -1.52 -1.37
CA ASP A 57 22.83 -2.70 -0.52
C ASP A 57 21.48 -3.41 -0.75
N GLY A 58 20.96 -3.37 -1.98
CA GLY A 58 19.69 -3.99 -2.36
C GLY A 58 18.45 -3.23 -1.87
N PHE A 59 18.60 -1.94 -1.57
CA PHE A 59 17.53 -1.02 -1.22
C PHE A 59 17.59 0.27 -2.05
N LEU A 60 16.42 0.77 -2.43
CA LEU A 60 16.26 2.13 -2.92
C LEU A 60 16.12 3.08 -1.73
N HIS A 61 17.08 3.98 -1.58
CA HIS A 61 17.08 5.04 -0.59
C HIS A 61 16.43 6.30 -1.15
N CYS A 62 15.33 6.73 -0.53
CA CYS A 62 14.62 7.97 -0.85
C CYS A 62 14.54 8.83 0.42
N GLY A 63 15.59 9.62 0.70
CA GLY A 63 15.74 10.23 2.02
C GLY A 63 15.92 9.15 3.08
N ASP A 64 15.13 9.21 4.15
CA ASP A 64 15.13 8.20 5.23
C ASP A 64 14.28 6.95 4.91
N ALA A 65 13.54 6.97 3.79
CA ALA A 65 12.69 5.86 3.38
C ALA A 65 13.47 4.82 2.55
N LEU A 66 13.24 3.55 2.84
CA LEU A 66 13.86 2.41 2.16
C LEU A 66 12.82 1.58 1.43
N PHE A 67 13.11 1.23 0.17
CA PHE A 67 12.24 0.40 -0.65
C PHE A 67 13.00 -0.78 -1.26
N ARG A 68 12.33 -1.92 -1.42
CA ARG A 68 12.91 -3.12 -2.05
C ARG A 68 12.73 -3.16 -3.57
N PHE A 69 11.69 -2.51 -4.07
CA PHE A 69 11.35 -2.49 -5.48
C PHE A 69 10.43 -1.30 -5.78
N LEU A 70 10.34 -0.92 -7.05
CA LEU A 70 9.34 0.03 -7.53
C LEU A 70 8.18 -0.71 -8.16
N TYR A 71 6.96 -0.23 -7.91
CA TYR A 71 5.74 -0.71 -8.53
C TYR A 71 5.21 0.34 -9.50
N LEU A 72 5.13 -0.01 -10.77
CA LEU A 72 4.69 0.87 -11.84
C LEU A 72 3.39 0.34 -12.47
N ASP A 73 2.29 1.00 -12.12
CA ASP A 73 0.97 0.82 -12.73
C ASP A 73 0.45 2.20 -13.16
N VAL A 74 1.07 2.76 -14.21
CA VAL A 74 0.73 4.07 -14.78
C VAL A 74 0.19 3.91 -16.20
N SER A 75 -0.78 4.75 -16.57
CA SER A 75 -1.17 4.91 -17.98
C SER A 75 -0.26 5.90 -18.70
N TRP A 76 0.26 6.89 -17.98
CA TRP A 76 1.16 7.93 -18.49
C TRP A 76 2.45 7.97 -17.67
N LEU A 77 3.59 8.02 -18.35
CA LEU A 77 4.89 8.17 -17.71
C LEU A 77 5.66 9.31 -18.36
N ASP A 78 6.05 10.29 -17.56
CA ASP A 78 6.88 11.39 -18.04
C ASP A 78 8.29 10.92 -18.45
N PRO A 79 8.88 11.43 -19.57
CA PRO A 79 10.24 11.13 -19.99
C PRO A 79 11.32 11.38 -18.92
N ARG A 80 11.11 12.33 -17.99
CA ARG A 80 12.05 12.52 -16.90
C ARG A 80 11.99 11.35 -15.92
N GLY A 81 10.78 10.90 -15.57
CA GLY A 81 10.58 9.70 -14.76
C GLY A 81 11.15 8.45 -15.43
N LEU A 82 10.92 8.26 -16.73
CA LEU A 82 11.47 7.14 -17.49
C LEU A 82 13.01 7.10 -17.47
N ARG A 83 13.68 8.26 -17.56
CA ARG A 83 15.14 8.32 -17.46
C ARG A 83 15.66 7.89 -16.10
N GLU A 84 14.99 8.28 -15.02
CA GLU A 84 15.36 7.84 -13.67
C GLU A 84 15.08 6.35 -13.46
N LEU A 85 13.99 5.82 -14.00
CA LEU A 85 13.71 4.38 -13.97
C LEU A 85 14.78 3.58 -14.73
N LEU A 86 15.23 4.06 -15.89
CA LEU A 86 16.32 3.43 -16.66
C LEU A 86 17.63 3.43 -15.87
N ARG A 87 17.96 4.55 -15.21
CA ARG A 87 19.15 4.66 -14.36
C ARG A 87 19.08 3.64 -13.23
N LEU A 88 18.01 3.65 -12.44
CA LEU A 88 17.85 2.77 -11.28
C LEU A 88 17.75 1.29 -11.66
N ALA A 89 17.03 0.97 -12.73
CA ALA A 89 17.01 -0.39 -13.26
C ALA A 89 18.42 -0.84 -13.68
N GLY A 90 19.23 0.06 -14.24
CA GLY A 90 20.62 -0.20 -14.61
C GLY A 90 21.55 -0.40 -13.41
N GLU A 91 21.20 0.18 -12.26
CA GLU A 91 21.84 -0.08 -10.96
C GLU A 91 21.39 -1.42 -10.34
N GLY A 92 20.38 -2.07 -10.92
CA GLY A 92 19.87 -3.38 -10.47
C GLY A 92 18.63 -3.32 -9.59
N LEU A 93 18.01 -2.14 -9.42
CA LEU A 93 16.77 -2.01 -8.66
C LEU A 93 15.65 -2.85 -9.31
N PRO A 94 14.99 -3.76 -8.56
CA PRO A 94 13.81 -4.44 -9.05
C PRO A 94 12.66 -3.46 -9.35
N ILE A 95 12.10 -3.51 -10.56
CA ILE A 95 10.95 -2.69 -10.96
C ILE A 95 9.86 -3.60 -11.53
N LEU A 96 8.68 -3.58 -10.93
CA LEU A 96 7.51 -4.30 -11.41
C LEU A 96 6.64 -3.37 -12.25
N VAL A 97 6.51 -3.66 -13.55
CA VAL A 97 5.71 -2.88 -14.50
C VAL A 97 4.47 -3.67 -14.92
N LEU A 98 3.29 -3.22 -14.49
CA LEU A 98 2.02 -3.90 -14.83
C LEU A 98 1.34 -3.35 -16.07
N ARG A 99 1.59 -2.09 -16.40
CA ARG A 99 1.07 -1.45 -17.60
C ARG A 99 2.17 -0.76 -18.35
N ARG A 100 2.11 -0.88 -19.67
CA ARG A 100 2.97 -0.12 -20.57
C ARG A 100 2.41 1.30 -20.64
N GLY A 101 3.10 2.25 -20.01
CA GLY A 101 2.72 3.66 -20.08
C GLY A 101 2.80 4.17 -21.52
N ALA A 102 1.82 4.96 -21.95
CA ALA A 102 1.73 5.46 -23.32
C ALA A 102 2.23 6.90 -23.43
N ARG A 103 3.02 7.21 -24.47
CA ARG A 103 3.24 8.58 -24.93
C ARG A 103 3.67 8.60 -26.40
N PRO A 104 3.02 9.38 -27.28
CA PRO A 104 3.35 9.39 -28.69
C PRO A 104 4.66 10.18 -28.94
N SER A 105 5.82 9.50 -28.87
CA SER A 105 7.07 10.00 -29.47
C SER A 105 8.08 8.87 -29.69
N SER A 106 8.85 8.92 -30.78
CA SER A 106 9.83 7.86 -31.11
C SER A 106 10.99 7.72 -30.11
N PRO A 107 11.50 8.80 -29.46
CA PRO A 107 12.54 8.64 -28.44
C PRO A 107 12.01 7.96 -27.18
N TYR A 108 10.79 8.30 -26.77
CA TYR A 108 10.14 7.71 -25.59
C TYR A 108 9.92 6.20 -25.76
N GLU A 109 9.39 5.76 -26.89
CA GLU A 109 9.17 4.32 -27.15
C GLU A 109 10.47 3.51 -27.11
N ARG A 110 11.58 4.10 -27.57
CA ARG A 110 12.90 3.48 -27.50
C ARG A 110 13.34 3.27 -26.05
N ASP A 111 13.24 4.32 -25.24
CA ASP A 111 13.64 4.29 -23.83
C ASP A 111 12.74 3.34 -23.02
N LEU A 112 11.44 3.30 -23.33
CA LEU A 112 10.49 2.40 -22.69
C LEU A 112 10.78 0.94 -23.06
N ASN A 113 11.05 0.65 -24.33
CA ASN A 113 11.46 -0.69 -24.76
C ASN A 113 12.76 -1.12 -24.09
N ARG A 114 13.72 -0.19 -23.97
CA ARG A 114 14.96 -0.45 -23.26
C ARG A 114 14.69 -0.83 -21.81
N LEU A 115 13.87 -0.07 -21.09
CA LEU A 115 13.51 -0.37 -19.69
C LEU A 115 12.90 -1.76 -19.56
N LEU A 116 11.90 -2.07 -20.39
CA LEU A 116 11.19 -3.35 -20.33
C LEU A 116 12.05 -4.58 -20.69
N SER A 117 13.19 -4.37 -21.35
CA SER A 117 14.15 -5.44 -21.66
C SER A 117 15.21 -5.68 -20.58
N MET A 118 15.24 -4.88 -19.51
CA MET A 118 16.26 -5.00 -18.47
C MET A 118 15.95 -6.19 -17.55
N GLU A 119 16.99 -6.90 -17.10
CA GLU A 119 16.86 -8.09 -16.24
C GLU A 119 16.23 -7.77 -14.87
N SER A 120 16.40 -6.55 -14.39
CA SER A 120 15.83 -6.03 -13.14
C SER A 120 14.36 -5.60 -13.27
N VAL A 121 13.78 -5.68 -14.47
CA VAL A 121 12.41 -5.25 -14.75
C VAL A 121 11.51 -6.45 -14.98
N PHE A 122 10.41 -6.51 -14.22
CA PHE A 122 9.48 -7.63 -14.19
C PHE A 122 8.09 -7.18 -14.60
N SER A 123 7.32 -8.08 -15.21
CA SER A 123 5.89 -7.87 -15.47
C SER A 123 4.97 -8.74 -14.60
N ASP A 124 5.54 -9.74 -13.93
CA ASP A 124 4.82 -10.65 -13.04
C ASP A 124 5.13 -10.33 -11.57
N PRO A 125 4.12 -9.98 -10.74
CA PRO A 125 4.31 -9.79 -9.31
C PRO A 125 4.97 -10.97 -8.58
N SER A 126 4.84 -12.19 -9.10
CA SER A 126 5.46 -13.38 -8.51
C SER A 126 7.00 -13.33 -8.53
N ALA A 127 7.59 -12.49 -9.38
CA ALA A 127 9.04 -12.30 -9.46
C ALA A 127 9.62 -11.57 -8.22
N ILE A 128 8.78 -10.88 -7.44
CA ILE A 128 9.20 -10.20 -6.22
C ILE A 128 9.41 -11.23 -5.11
N ARG A 129 10.69 -11.58 -4.88
CA ARG A 129 11.09 -12.64 -3.92
C ARG A 129 10.92 -12.27 -2.45
N THR A 130 10.84 -10.98 -2.13
CA THR A 130 10.65 -10.55 -0.73
C THR A 130 9.21 -10.80 -0.31
N PRO A 131 8.95 -11.60 0.74
CA PRO A 131 7.59 -11.83 1.20
C PRO A 131 6.95 -10.51 1.68
N PRO A 132 5.61 -10.37 1.58
CA PRO A 132 4.90 -9.27 2.21
C PRO A 132 4.96 -9.40 3.75
N LEU A 133 4.71 -8.30 4.48
CA LEU A 133 4.68 -8.30 5.94
C LEU A 133 3.57 -9.23 6.44
N ILE A 134 2.39 -9.19 5.80
CA ILE A 134 1.26 -10.06 6.10
C ILE A 134 0.84 -10.83 4.85
N GLU A 135 0.54 -12.13 4.97
CA GLU A 135 -0.05 -12.96 3.92
C GLU A 135 -1.40 -13.52 4.38
N GLY A 136 -2.37 -13.60 3.47
CA GLY A 136 -3.70 -14.15 3.73
C GLY A 136 -4.70 -13.81 2.62
N GLN A 137 -5.86 -14.46 2.60
CA GLN A 137 -6.88 -14.21 1.58
C GLN A 137 -7.67 -12.91 1.83
N ASP A 138 -7.94 -12.58 3.09
CA ASP A 138 -8.68 -11.39 3.52
C ASP A 138 -7.91 -10.65 4.62
N ILE A 139 -6.77 -10.07 4.26
CA ILE A 139 -5.93 -9.32 5.21
C ILE A 139 -6.72 -8.09 5.67
N PRO A 140 -7.00 -7.92 6.97
CA PRO A 140 -7.63 -6.70 7.47
C PRO A 140 -6.75 -5.49 7.22
N ASP A 141 -7.35 -4.29 7.15
CA ASP A 141 -6.59 -3.05 7.04
C ASP A 141 -5.65 -2.91 8.26
N TYR A 142 -4.41 -2.51 8.02
CA TYR A 142 -3.38 -2.52 9.06
C TYR A 142 -2.36 -1.40 8.85
N TRP A 143 -1.72 -1.02 9.94
CA TRP A 143 -0.63 -0.05 9.97
C TRP A 143 0.55 -0.64 10.73
N CYS A 144 1.77 -0.42 10.26
CA CYS A 144 2.98 -0.92 10.89
C CYS A 144 3.94 0.24 11.19
N ARG A 145 4.55 0.19 12.37
CA ARG A 145 5.70 1.01 12.73
C ARG A 145 6.82 0.10 13.21
N VAL A 146 8.03 0.34 12.71
CA VAL A 146 9.23 -0.37 13.14
C VAL A 146 9.99 0.51 14.14
N ASP A 147 10.47 -0.09 15.21
CA ASP A 147 11.36 0.53 16.20
C ASP A 147 12.46 -0.48 16.58
N GLY A 148 13.70 -0.22 16.15
CA GLY A 148 14.79 -1.19 16.24
C GLY A 148 14.47 -2.52 15.55
N ASP A 149 14.57 -3.61 16.29
CA ASP A 149 14.30 -4.99 15.82
C ASP A 149 12.85 -5.44 16.06
N GLU A 150 11.97 -4.51 16.43
CA GLU A 150 10.55 -4.77 16.69
C GLU A 150 9.63 -4.05 15.69
N ALA A 151 8.54 -4.71 15.32
CA ALA A 151 7.43 -4.12 14.59
C ALA A 151 6.18 -4.08 15.47
N PHE A 152 5.52 -2.93 15.48
CA PHE A 152 4.21 -2.69 16.08
C PHE A 152 3.18 -2.58 14.97
N ILE A 153 2.28 -3.56 14.91
CA ILE A 153 1.32 -3.73 13.82
C ILE A 153 -0.09 -3.58 14.39
N PHE A 154 -0.70 -2.43 14.12
CA PHE A 154 -2.12 -2.21 14.39
C PHE A 154 -2.93 -2.86 13.27
N ILE A 155 -3.84 -3.76 13.62
CA ILE A 155 -4.72 -4.46 12.69
C ILE A 155 -6.16 -4.07 13.02
N ALA A 156 -6.79 -3.36 12.11
CA ALA A 156 -8.15 -2.88 12.29
C ALA A 156 -9.17 -4.03 12.27
N HIS A 157 -10.26 -3.86 13.02
CA HIS A 157 -11.39 -4.80 12.99
C HIS A 157 -11.90 -4.98 11.54
N PRO A 158 -12.15 -6.20 11.03
CA PRO A 158 -12.55 -6.41 9.63
C PRO A 158 -13.79 -5.61 9.19
N ALA A 159 -14.72 -5.34 10.10
CA ALA A 159 -15.91 -4.51 9.86
C ALA A 159 -15.60 -3.04 9.54
N SER A 160 -14.39 -2.54 9.83
CA SER A 160 -13.96 -1.20 9.41
C SER A 160 -13.41 -1.17 7.99
N SER A 161 -13.31 -2.31 7.31
CA SER A 161 -12.79 -2.30 5.94
C SER A 161 -13.82 -1.75 4.97
N GLY A 162 -13.35 -0.91 4.05
CA GLY A 162 -14.20 -0.37 2.99
C GLY A 162 -15.25 0.63 3.47
N LEU A 163 -15.01 1.32 4.58
CA LEU A 163 -15.81 2.48 4.99
C LEU A 163 -15.95 3.46 3.82
N ARG A 164 -17.20 3.86 3.54
CA ARG A 164 -17.53 4.84 2.49
C ARG A 164 -18.30 5.99 3.12
N TYR A 165 -18.06 7.19 2.61
CA TYR A 165 -18.89 8.32 2.92
C TYR A 165 -20.17 8.33 2.05
N PRO A 166 -21.29 8.82 2.59
CA PRO A 166 -21.49 9.16 4.00
C PRO A 166 -21.53 7.90 4.88
N MET A 167 -20.93 7.98 6.08
CA MET A 167 -20.97 6.86 7.03
C MET A 167 -22.38 6.65 7.58
N ARG A 168 -22.77 5.39 7.80
CA ARG A 168 -24.05 5.07 8.44
C ARG A 168 -23.95 5.28 9.95
N TYR A 169 -24.94 5.95 10.54
CA TYR A 169 -25.04 6.06 11.99
C TYR A 169 -25.11 4.67 12.64
N GLY A 170 -24.34 4.45 13.70
CA GLY A 170 -24.29 3.16 14.39
C GLY A 170 -23.54 2.05 13.64
N GLN A 171 -22.84 2.33 12.54
CA GLN A 171 -22.09 1.30 11.79
C GLN A 171 -21.06 0.53 12.66
N SER A 172 -20.52 1.17 13.70
CA SER A 172 -19.64 0.48 14.66
C SER A 172 -20.35 -0.64 15.43
N ALA A 173 -21.68 -0.58 15.61
CA ALA A 173 -22.49 -1.61 16.25
C ALA A 173 -22.52 -2.94 15.49
N ASP A 174 -22.24 -2.91 14.19
CA ASP A 174 -22.17 -4.12 13.36
C ASP A 174 -20.81 -4.84 13.47
N ALA A 175 -19.85 -4.27 14.22
CA ALA A 175 -18.55 -4.89 14.47
C ALA A 175 -18.67 -6.04 15.47
N ILE A 176 -19.19 -7.16 15.00
CA ILE A 176 -19.25 -8.43 15.74
C ILE A 176 -17.89 -9.14 15.74
N ALA A 177 -17.70 -10.06 16.69
CA ALA A 177 -16.48 -10.85 16.79
C ALA A 177 -16.12 -11.55 15.47
N ALA A 178 -14.84 -11.57 15.15
CA ALA A 178 -14.32 -12.15 13.92
C ALA A 178 -13.00 -12.89 14.17
N ARG A 179 -12.76 -13.94 13.38
CA ARG A 179 -11.48 -14.66 13.39
C ARG A 179 -10.87 -14.64 11.99
N LYS A 180 -9.58 -14.29 11.91
CA LYS A 180 -8.79 -14.37 10.67
C LYS A 180 -7.50 -15.15 10.94
N LYS A 181 -7.03 -15.87 9.93
CA LYS A 181 -5.69 -16.49 9.94
C LYS A 181 -4.83 -15.76 8.94
N ILE A 182 -3.64 -15.36 9.38
CA ILE A 182 -2.64 -14.72 8.52
C ILE A 182 -1.28 -15.36 8.77
N ARG A 183 -0.36 -15.22 7.81
CA ARG A 183 1.06 -15.45 8.05
C ARG A 183 1.76 -14.10 8.17
N LEU A 184 2.57 -13.94 9.22
CA LEU A 184 3.34 -12.74 9.48
C LEU A 184 4.82 -12.99 9.18
N ASN A 185 5.44 -12.07 8.44
CA ASN A 185 6.86 -12.13 8.08
C ASN A 185 7.58 -10.86 8.57
N PHE A 186 8.45 -10.97 9.58
CA PHE A 186 9.21 -9.82 10.09
C PHE A 186 10.52 -10.24 10.78
N GLY A 187 11.62 -9.52 10.56
CA GLY A 187 12.87 -9.76 11.31
C GLY A 187 13.43 -11.19 11.23
N GLY A 188 13.12 -11.95 10.18
CA GLY A 188 13.47 -13.37 10.04
C GLY A 188 12.47 -14.34 10.66
N PHE A 189 11.48 -13.87 11.42
CA PHE A 189 10.31 -14.65 11.80
C PHE A 189 9.36 -14.81 10.61
N SER A 190 8.84 -16.02 10.43
CA SER A 190 7.73 -16.32 9.52
C SER A 190 6.84 -17.37 10.18
N GLY A 191 5.58 -17.01 10.44
CA GLY A 191 4.68 -17.89 11.18
C GLY A 191 3.21 -17.56 10.98
N GLU A 192 2.36 -18.57 11.11
CA GLU A 192 0.91 -18.41 11.09
C GLU A 192 0.41 -17.93 12.46
N ILE A 193 -0.43 -16.89 12.46
CA ILE A 193 -1.07 -16.35 13.66
C ILE A 193 -2.60 -16.27 13.47
N SER A 194 -3.33 -16.54 14.56
CA SER A 194 -4.77 -16.32 14.64
C SER A 194 -5.04 -14.91 15.14
N LEU A 195 -5.85 -14.16 14.41
CA LEU A 195 -6.34 -12.86 14.79
C LEU A 195 -7.78 -13.02 15.30
N ASP A 196 -7.94 -12.94 16.61
CA ASP A 196 -9.20 -13.11 17.31
C ASP A 196 -9.73 -11.74 17.74
N PHE A 197 -10.61 -11.18 16.91
CA PHE A 197 -11.23 -9.87 17.15
C PHE A 197 -12.47 -10.05 18.03
N GLY A 198 -12.49 -9.37 19.18
CA GLY A 198 -13.72 -9.17 19.94
C GLY A 198 -14.63 -8.12 19.27
N PRO A 199 -15.90 -8.01 19.69
CA PRO A 199 -16.78 -6.95 19.21
C PRO A 199 -16.15 -5.57 19.44
N HIS A 200 -16.18 -4.71 18.42
CA HIS A 200 -15.54 -3.39 18.41
C HIS A 200 -14.01 -3.36 18.59
N GLN A 201 -13.33 -4.51 18.67
CA GLN A 201 -11.90 -4.55 19.00
C GLN A 201 -11.03 -4.58 17.74
N SER A 202 -10.02 -3.73 17.71
CA SER A 202 -8.86 -3.93 16.82
C SER A 202 -7.76 -4.65 17.59
N LEU A 203 -6.69 -5.06 16.92
CA LEU A 203 -5.57 -5.75 17.55
C LEU A 203 -4.29 -4.95 17.40
N LEU A 204 -3.44 -4.96 18.42
CA LEU A 204 -2.07 -4.48 18.33
C LEU A 204 -1.12 -5.66 18.52
N VAL A 205 -0.32 -5.92 17.49
CA VAL A 205 0.60 -7.05 17.44
C VAL A 205 2.03 -6.52 17.51
N ARG A 206 2.82 -7.02 18.45
CA ARG A 206 4.27 -6.82 18.49
C ARG A 206 4.97 -8.02 17.88
N ALA A 207 5.85 -7.79 16.92
CA ALA A 207 6.59 -8.84 16.23
C ALA A 207 8.09 -8.57 16.26
N SER A 208 8.88 -9.62 16.47
CA SER A 208 10.33 -9.60 16.40
C SER A 208 10.84 -10.94 15.88
N ARG A 209 12.17 -11.10 15.80
CA ARG A 209 12.78 -12.41 15.49
C ARG A 209 12.39 -13.50 16.49
N ALA A 210 12.10 -13.14 17.74
CA ALA A 210 11.77 -14.10 18.80
C ALA A 210 10.35 -14.66 18.69
N GLY A 211 9.45 -13.93 18.03
CA GLY A 211 8.05 -14.33 17.89
C GLY A 211 7.10 -13.15 17.86
N VAL A 212 5.87 -13.42 18.29
CA VAL A 212 4.74 -12.50 18.19
C VAL A 212 4.01 -12.44 19.52
N ASP A 213 3.74 -11.24 19.99
CA ASP A 213 2.94 -10.95 21.19
C ASP A 213 1.76 -10.04 20.84
N PHE A 214 0.66 -10.17 21.58
CA PHE A 214 -0.46 -9.24 21.50
C PHE A 214 -0.36 -8.21 22.62
N ILE A 215 -0.46 -6.94 22.25
CA ILE A 215 -0.53 -5.83 23.20
C ILE A 215 -2.01 -5.54 23.44
N ASP A 216 -2.39 -5.49 24.71
CA ASP A 216 -3.74 -5.16 25.12
C ASP A 216 -4.06 -3.70 24.77
N ILE A 217 -5.10 -3.54 23.96
CA ILE A 217 -5.67 -2.26 23.53
C ILE A 217 -7.20 -2.28 23.66
N GLU A 218 -7.71 -3.10 24.59
CA GLU A 218 -9.14 -3.33 24.74
C GLU A 218 -9.91 -2.03 24.97
N TYR A 219 -11.01 -1.87 24.25
CA TYR A 219 -11.82 -0.67 24.27
C TYR A 219 -13.31 -0.98 24.36
N PHE A 220 -13.96 -0.54 25.43
CA PHE A 220 -15.39 -0.71 25.62
C PHE A 220 -16.12 0.60 25.32
N PRO A 221 -16.67 0.80 24.11
CA PRO A 221 -17.39 2.02 23.80
C PRO A 221 -18.64 2.13 24.70
N PRO A 222 -18.98 3.34 25.18
CA PRO A 222 -20.27 3.57 25.80
C PRO A 222 -21.40 3.34 24.78
N GLU A 223 -22.60 2.93 25.25
CA GLU A 223 -23.75 2.79 24.36
C GLU A 223 -24.04 4.12 23.62
N PRO A 224 -24.25 4.10 22.30
CA PRO A 224 -24.54 5.30 21.56
C PRO A 224 -25.88 5.88 22.03
N PHE A 225 -25.90 7.18 22.37
CA PHE A 225 -27.12 7.91 22.65
C PHE A 225 -28.02 7.86 21.41
N SER A 226 -29.14 7.13 21.48
CA SER A 226 -30.20 7.26 20.48
C SER A 226 -31.06 8.47 20.86
N LEU A 227 -31.05 9.52 20.04
CA LEU A 227 -32.16 10.46 20.01
C LEU A 227 -33.36 9.67 19.48
N ARG A 228 -34.14 9.08 20.38
CA ARG A 228 -35.47 8.55 20.02
C ARG A 228 -36.28 9.73 19.48
N ALA A 229 -36.60 9.68 18.19
CA ALA A 229 -37.59 10.54 17.55
C ALA A 229 -39.00 10.18 18.03
#